data_AF-A0A242AN12-F1
#
_entry.id   AF-A0A242AN12-F1
#
_cell.length_a   1.000
_cell.length_b   1.000
_cell.length_c   1.000
_cell.angle_alpha   90.00
_cell.angle_beta   90.00
_cell.angle_gamma   90.00
#
_symmetry.space_group_name_H-M   'P 1'
#
loop_
_entity.id
_entity.type
_entity.pdbx_description
1 polymer ?
#
loop_
_entity_poly.entity_id
_entity_poly.type
_entity_poly.pdbx_seq_one_letter_code
_entity_poly.pdbx_strand_id
1 'polypeptide(L)'
;MHEEINQSERREQPKETIATTYAYQRPAIQAALFVLWRIHNKAYQAGARLFYEEIHQHIYTTKGAYKEALAFLEGASVVVNEVVVENKVPTVLIQRYGILEND
;
A
#
# COMPACT_ATOMS: atom_id res chain seq x y z
N MET A 1 -16.24 -23.55 -32.21
CA MET A 1 -16.91 -22.68 -31.22
C MET A 1 -15.79 -22.18 -30.33
N HIS A 2 -15.37 -20.93 -30.51
CA HIS A 2 -14.24 -20.37 -29.76
C HIS A 2 -14.79 -19.89 -28.41
N GLU A 3 -14.24 -20.40 -27.32
CA GLU A 3 -14.54 -19.92 -25.97
C GLU A 3 -13.91 -18.55 -25.78
N GLU A 4 -14.74 -17.50 -25.84
CA GLU A 4 -14.37 -16.15 -25.44
C GLU A 4 -14.31 -16.12 -23.90
N ILE A 5 -13.08 -16.07 -23.38
CA ILE A 5 -12.84 -15.85 -21.95
C ILE A 5 -13.29 -14.41 -21.63
N ASN A 6 -14.42 -14.32 -20.94
CA ASN A 6 -15.10 -13.10 -20.58
C ASN A 6 -14.23 -12.23 -19.66
N GLN A 7 -13.71 -11.11 -20.20
CA GLN A 7 -12.88 -10.10 -19.51
C GLN A 7 -13.69 -9.18 -18.56
N SER A 8 -14.70 -9.69 -17.85
CA SER A 8 -15.61 -8.84 -17.07
C SER A 8 -15.73 -9.24 -15.60
N GLU A 9 -14.60 -9.26 -14.88
CA GLU A 9 -14.60 -9.15 -13.41
C GLU A 9 -13.44 -8.25 -12.93
N ARG A 10 -13.29 -7.06 -13.50
CA ARG A 10 -12.68 -5.96 -12.73
C ARG A 10 -13.74 -5.46 -11.75
N ARG A 11 -13.81 -6.10 -10.58
CA ARG A 11 -14.51 -5.53 -9.43
C ARG A 11 -13.92 -4.15 -9.20
N GLU A 12 -14.69 -3.11 -9.48
CA GLU A 12 -14.36 -1.75 -9.10
C GLU A 12 -14.35 -1.72 -7.57
N GLN A 13 -13.17 -1.95 -6.99
CA GLN A 13 -12.95 -1.73 -5.57
C GLN A 13 -13.16 -0.24 -5.31
N PRO A 14 -13.79 0.13 -4.18
CA PRO A 14 -13.92 1.53 -3.82
C PRO A 14 -12.53 2.16 -3.89
N LYS A 15 -12.41 3.25 -4.65
CA LYS A 15 -11.17 4.04 -4.71
C LYS A 15 -10.99 4.72 -3.36
N GLU A 16 -10.51 3.97 -2.37
CA GLU A 16 -9.97 4.55 -1.16
C GLU A 16 -8.87 5.52 -1.60
N THR A 17 -9.04 6.80 -1.26
CA THR A 17 -8.05 7.81 -1.65
C THR A 17 -6.92 7.71 -0.64
N ILE A 18 -5.86 7.02 -1.02
CA ILE A 18 -4.73 6.67 -0.14
C ILE A 18 -3.89 7.92 0.21
N ALA A 19 -3.58 8.73 -0.81
CA ALA A 19 -2.76 9.94 -0.65
C ALA A 19 -2.99 10.93 -1.79
N THR A 20 -2.82 12.23 -1.56
CA THR A 20 -3.02 13.28 -2.57
C THR A 20 -2.06 13.16 -3.76
N THR A 21 -0.85 12.64 -3.51
CA THR A 21 0.17 12.47 -4.57
C THR A 21 0.14 11.08 -5.24
N TYR A 22 -0.73 10.17 -4.79
CA TYR A 22 -0.68 8.73 -5.11
C TYR A 22 -0.58 8.41 -6.61
N ALA A 23 -1.39 9.07 -7.43
CA ALA A 23 -1.46 8.81 -8.87
C ALA A 23 -0.17 9.13 -9.64
N TYR A 24 0.67 10.02 -9.09
CA TYR A 24 1.92 10.46 -9.72
C TYR A 24 3.14 9.66 -9.26
N GLN A 25 2.95 8.74 -8.30
CA GLN A 25 4.02 7.93 -7.75
C GLN A 25 4.27 6.69 -8.59
N ARG A 26 5.53 6.25 -8.65
CA ARG A 26 5.88 4.96 -9.24
C ARG A 26 5.24 3.80 -8.45
N PRO A 27 5.01 2.61 -9.05
CA PRO A 27 4.28 1.51 -8.42
C PRO A 27 4.83 1.07 -7.05
N ALA A 28 6.15 1.06 -6.86
CA ALA A 28 6.76 0.74 -5.57
C ALA A 28 6.36 1.73 -4.47
N ILE A 29 6.31 3.03 -4.80
CA ILE A 29 5.91 4.06 -3.84
C ILE A 29 4.40 4.00 -3.60
N GLN A 30 3.58 3.71 -4.62
CA GLN A 30 2.15 3.47 -4.42
C GLN A 30 1.90 2.33 -3.42
N ALA A 31 2.63 1.22 -3.55
CA ALA A 31 2.54 0.12 -2.59
C ALA A 31 2.99 0.51 -1.17
N ALA A 32 4.06 1.29 -1.04
CA ALA A 32 4.47 1.81 0.26
C ALA A 32 3.42 2.76 0.87
N LEU A 33 2.84 3.64 0.06
CA LEU A 33 1.81 4.58 0.51
C LEU A 33 0.55 3.88 0.98
N PHE A 34 0.14 2.80 0.32
CA PHE A 34 -0.96 1.97 0.81
C PHE A 34 -0.68 1.44 2.22
N VAL A 35 0.50 0.86 2.46
CA VAL A 35 0.87 0.35 3.79
C VAL A 35 0.90 1.49 4.82
N LEU A 36 1.54 2.61 4.50
CA LEU A 36 1.57 3.77 5.41
C LEU A 36 0.16 4.27 5.74
N TRP A 37 -0.72 4.34 4.75
CA TRP A 37 -2.11 4.74 4.93
C TRP A 37 -2.88 3.76 5.83
N ARG A 38 -2.67 2.44 5.68
CA ARG A 38 -3.24 1.43 6.59
C ARG A 38 -2.74 1.61 8.02
N ILE A 39 -1.46 1.95 8.22
CA ILE A 39 -0.90 2.22 9.55
C ILE A 39 -1.47 3.52 10.14
N HIS A 40 -1.51 4.58 9.33
CA HIS A 40 -2.05 5.88 9.74
C HIS A 40 -3.49 5.76 10.22
N ASN A 41 -4.29 4.95 9.53
CA ASN A 41 -5.68 4.66 9.85
C ASN A 41 -5.88 3.46 10.78
N LYS A 42 -4.81 3.00 11.46
CA LYS A 42 -4.83 1.92 12.46
C LYS A 42 -5.34 0.56 11.97
N ALA A 43 -5.48 0.37 10.66
CA ALA A 43 -5.82 -0.90 10.04
C ALA A 43 -4.64 -1.89 10.09
N TYR A 44 -3.41 -1.37 10.05
CA TYR A 44 -2.21 -2.09 10.45
C TYR A 44 -1.64 -1.48 11.73
N GLN A 45 -1.20 -2.35 12.64
CA GLN A 45 -0.60 -1.99 13.92
C GLN A 45 0.73 -2.71 14.09
N ALA A 46 1.56 -2.26 15.03
CA ALA A 46 2.82 -2.91 15.33
C ALA A 46 2.62 -4.41 15.64
N GLY A 47 3.43 -5.26 15.03
CA GLY A 47 3.30 -6.71 15.04
C GLY A 47 2.48 -7.29 13.88
N ALA A 48 1.76 -6.47 13.11
CA ALA A 48 1.08 -6.92 11.90
C ALA A 48 2.10 -7.35 10.85
N ARG A 49 1.86 -8.52 10.25
CA ARG A 49 2.67 -9.03 9.13
C ARG A 49 2.04 -8.63 7.82
N LEU A 50 2.85 -8.10 6.91
CA LEU A 50 2.49 -7.76 5.55
C LEU A 50 2.63 -9.01 4.67
N PHE A 51 1.64 -9.19 3.79
CA PHE A 51 1.64 -10.25 2.79
C PHE A 51 1.48 -9.64 1.41
N TYR A 52 2.32 -10.06 0.47
CA TYR A 52 2.25 -9.61 -0.92
C TYR A 52 0.86 -9.82 -1.50
N GLU A 53 0.28 -11.00 -1.28
CA GLU A 53 -1.02 -11.39 -1.82
C GLU A 53 -2.15 -10.48 -1.32
N GLU A 54 -2.14 -10.12 -0.03
CA GLU A 54 -3.13 -9.22 0.56
C GLU A 54 -3.02 -7.82 -0.07
N ILE A 55 -1.82 -7.28 -0.15
CA ILE A 55 -1.60 -5.94 -0.72
C ILE A 55 -1.96 -5.94 -2.21
N HIS A 56 -1.56 -6.97 -2.96
CA HIS A 56 -1.89 -7.13 -4.38
C HIS A 56 -3.39 -7.17 -4.65
N GLN A 57 -4.17 -7.73 -3.72
CA GLN A 57 -5.62 -7.76 -3.83
C GLN A 57 -6.25 -6.37 -3.69
N HIS A 58 -5.72 -5.50 -2.83
CA HIS A 58 -6.26 -4.14 -2.62
C HIS A 58 -5.74 -3.14 -3.67
N ILE A 59 -4.47 -3.27 -4.03
CA ILE A 59 -3.81 -2.42 -5.01
C ILE A 59 -2.98 -3.29 -5.94
N TYR A 60 -3.17 -3.13 -7.25
CA TYR A 60 -2.34 -3.85 -8.20
C TYR A 60 -0.86 -3.47 -8.00
N THR A 61 -0.05 -4.44 -7.61
CA THR A 61 1.41 -4.28 -7.44
C THR A 61 2.15 -5.51 -7.93
N THR A 62 3.37 -5.36 -8.44
CA THR A 62 4.19 -6.51 -8.84
C THR A 62 5.08 -6.95 -7.69
N LYS A 63 5.58 -8.20 -7.71
CA LYS A 63 6.54 -8.68 -6.70
C LYS A 63 7.80 -7.81 -6.59
N GLY A 64 8.26 -7.25 -7.70
CA GLY A 64 9.40 -6.31 -7.71
C GLY A 64 9.07 -5.00 -7.00
N ALA A 65 7.95 -4.38 -7.38
CA ALA A 65 7.47 -3.15 -6.74
C ALA A 65 7.19 -3.34 -5.24
N TYR A 66 6.67 -4.50 -4.84
CA TYR A 66 6.46 -4.85 -3.43
C TYR A 66 7.78 -4.92 -2.65
N LYS A 67 8.83 -5.56 -3.18
CA LYS A 67 10.15 -5.59 -2.53
C LYS A 67 10.77 -4.20 -2.40
N GLU A 68 10.65 -3.36 -3.43
CA GLU A 68 11.09 -1.97 -3.35
C GLU A 68 10.28 -1.15 -2.34
N ALA A 69 8.98 -1.43 -2.22
CA ALA A 69 8.13 -0.81 -1.20
C ALA A 69 8.59 -1.20 0.21
N LEU A 70 8.90 -2.48 0.45
CA LEU A 70 9.45 -2.94 1.72
C LEU A 70 10.76 -2.24 2.06
N ALA A 71 11.69 -2.14 1.10
CA ALA A 71 12.96 -1.43 1.31
C ALA A 71 12.75 0.06 1.66
N PHE A 72 11.76 0.71 1.04
CA PHE A 72 11.37 2.09 1.39
C PHE A 72 10.82 2.18 2.83
N LEU A 73 9.93 1.26 3.21
CA LEU A 73 9.30 1.21 4.53
C LEU A 73 10.30 0.88 5.65
N GLU A 74 11.29 0.03 5.35
CA GLU A 74 12.44 -0.27 6.20
C GLU A 74 13.34 0.96 6.38
N GLY A 75 13.66 1.66 5.30
CA GLY A 75 14.40 2.92 5.36
C GLY A 75 13.67 4.03 6.13
N ALA A 76 12.34 3.94 6.24
CA ALA A 76 11.50 4.82 7.03
C ALA A 76 11.33 4.36 8.50
N SER A 77 11.91 3.22 8.89
CA SER A 77 11.76 2.59 10.21
C SER A 77 10.32 2.25 10.60
N VAL A 78 9.45 1.97 9.62
CA VAL A 78 8.03 1.64 9.86
C VAL A 78 7.77 0.14 9.78
N VAL A 79 8.54 -0.58 8.97
CA VAL A 79 8.46 -2.02 8.75
C VAL A 79 9.86 -2.62 8.83
N VAL A 80 9.99 -3.85 9.34
CA VAL A 80 11.22 -4.65 9.30
C VAL A 80 10.86 -6.08 8.96
N ASN A 81 11.47 -6.67 7.93
CA ASN A 81 11.21 -8.06 7.52
C ASN A 81 9.70 -8.35 7.37
N GLU A 82 9.00 -7.46 6.66
CA GLU A 82 7.53 -7.52 6.45
C GLU A 82 6.68 -7.38 7.71
N VAL A 83 7.25 -7.04 8.87
CA VAL A 83 6.51 -6.80 10.10
C VAL A 83 6.45 -5.30 10.38
N VAL A 84 5.25 -4.77 10.59
CA VAL A 84 5.06 -3.39 11.04
C VAL A 84 5.65 -3.24 12.43
N VAL A 85 6.54 -2.28 12.62
CA VAL A 85 7.21 -2.03 13.92
C VAL A 85 6.76 -0.74 14.58
N GLU A 86 6.06 0.13 13.84
CA GLU A 86 5.58 1.41 14.35
C GLU A 86 4.06 1.56 14.20
N ASN A 87 3.42 2.12 15.22
CA ASN A 87 1.98 2.41 15.22
C ASN A 87 1.64 3.78 14.62
N LYS A 88 2.65 4.55 14.21
CA LYS A 88 2.47 5.91 13.68
C LYS A 88 3.38 6.09 12.47
N VAL A 89 2.82 6.70 11.42
CA VAL A 89 3.60 7.13 10.27
C VAL A 89 4.37 8.41 10.62
N PRO A 90 5.68 8.51 10.31
CA PRO A 90 6.43 9.75 10.46
C PRO A 90 5.74 10.95 9.79
N THR A 91 5.57 12.05 10.52
CA THR A 91 4.84 13.25 10.05
C THR A 91 5.39 13.80 8.73
N VAL A 92 6.70 13.73 8.52
CA VAL A 92 7.34 14.15 7.26
C VAL A 92 6.83 13.37 6.04
N LEU A 93 6.49 12.09 6.21
CA LEU A 93 5.94 11.27 5.12
C LEU A 93 4.48 11.61 4.87
N ILE A 94 3.70 11.84 5.93
CA ILE A 94 2.31 12.30 5.81
C ILE A 94 2.25 13.59 5.02
N GLN A 95 3.07 14.59 5.38
CA GLN A 95 3.11 15.89 4.70
C GLN A 95 3.66 15.79 3.27
N ARG A 96 4.73 15.02 3.05
CA ARG A 96 5.36 14.88 1.72
C ARG A 96 4.43 14.24 0.71
N TYR A 97 3.73 13.19 1.10
CA TYR A 97 2.91 12.40 0.19
C TYR A 97 1.42 12.75 0.26
N GLY A 98 1.01 13.48 1.29
CA GLY A 98 -0.38 13.84 1.58
C GLY A 98 -1.21 12.61 1.93
N ILE A 99 -0.74 11.78 2.86
CA ILE A 99 -1.44 10.56 3.32
C ILE A 99 -2.73 10.98 4.02
N LEU A 100 -3.85 10.37 3.62
CA LEU A 100 -5.20 10.77 4.07
C LEU A 100 -5.70 9.93 5.24
N GLU A 101 -6.59 10.50 6.04
CA GLU A 101 -7.37 9.78 7.05
C GLU A 101 -8.60 9.12 6.40
N ASN A 102 -9.09 8.04 6.99
CA ASN A 102 -10.39 7.47 6.67
C ASN A 102 -11.45 8.29 7.40
N ASP A 103 -12.30 8.98 6.64
CA ASP A 103 -13.54 9.60 7.14
C ASP A 103 -14.50 8.53 7.70
#